data_AF-A0A936Q5Z8-F1
#
_entry.id   AF-A0A936Q5Z8-F1
#
_cell.length_a   1.000
_cell.length_b   1.000
_cell.length_c   1.000
_cell.angle_alpha   90.00
_cell.angle_beta   90.00
_cell.angle_gamma   90.00
#
_symmetry.space_group_name_H-M   'P 1'
#
loop_
_entity.id
_entity.type
_entity.pdbx_description
1 polymer ?
#
loop_
_entity_poly.entity_id
_entity_poly.type
_entity_poly.pdbx_seq_one_letter_code
_entity_poly.pdbx_strand_id
1 'polypeptide(L)'
;MSETRSGSDLPREVPLAELLDRLAERGTDLAATRFLMARTELAQDLEVRFRRIALVAGAMLLVVFGLQFLVVSGFLALATVLAGWLAALVVSAAALIAGAALLLAARSWVSAPFLKKTLEALREDLRWIRTLLK
;
A
#
# COMPACT_ATOMS: atom_id res chain seq x y z
N MET A 1 -28.86 -52.89 61.77
CA MET A 1 -27.56 -52.38 61.29
C MET A 1 -27.87 -51.38 60.19
N SER A 2 -27.73 -50.10 60.52
CA SER A 2 -28.17 -48.94 59.76
C SER A 2 -27.03 -48.39 58.92
N GLU A 3 -27.20 -48.34 57.60
CA GLU A 3 -26.41 -47.47 56.73
C GLU A 3 -27.35 -46.62 55.88
N THR A 4 -27.63 -45.44 56.40
CA THR A 4 -28.09 -44.26 55.68
C THR A 4 -26.94 -43.75 54.82
N ARG A 5 -26.93 -44.05 53.51
CA ARG A 5 -26.02 -43.40 52.57
C ARG A 5 -26.66 -42.09 52.11
N SER A 6 -26.29 -41.03 52.83
CA SER A 6 -26.28 -39.62 52.42
C SER A 6 -25.88 -39.52 50.94
N GLY A 7 -26.59 -38.84 50.05
CA GLY A 7 -26.83 -37.40 50.08
C GLY A 7 -26.08 -36.78 48.88
N SER A 8 -26.79 -36.58 47.78
CA SER A 8 -26.52 -35.56 46.72
C SER A 8 -25.07 -35.31 46.30
N ASP A 9 -24.60 -36.04 45.28
CA ASP A 9 -23.58 -35.52 44.35
C ASP A 9 -24.30 -35.06 43.07
N LEU A 10 -24.92 -33.87 43.14
CA LEU A 10 -25.35 -33.15 41.95
C LEU A 10 -24.08 -32.53 41.32
N PRO A 11 -23.84 -32.72 40.01
CA PRO A 11 -22.75 -32.06 39.30
C PRO A 11 -22.84 -30.56 39.57
N ARG A 12 -21.82 -29.95 40.18
CA ARG A 12 -21.73 -28.48 40.26
C ARG A 12 -21.75 -27.97 38.82
N GLU A 13 -22.87 -27.41 38.41
CA GLU A 13 -22.97 -26.60 37.21
C GLU A 13 -21.88 -25.53 37.32
N VAL A 14 -20.85 -25.66 36.49
CA VAL A 14 -19.78 -24.67 36.43
C VAL A 14 -20.47 -23.35 36.13
N PRO A 15 -20.36 -22.34 37.02
CA PRO A 15 -21.11 -21.11 36.85
C PRO A 15 -20.73 -20.48 35.51
N LEU A 16 -21.72 -20.07 34.72
CA LEU A 16 -21.54 -19.44 33.41
C LEU A 16 -20.57 -18.25 33.47
N ALA A 17 -20.52 -17.56 34.62
CA ALA A 17 -19.57 -16.51 34.92
C ALA A 17 -18.10 -16.99 34.83
N GLU A 18 -17.79 -18.21 35.29
CA GLU A 18 -16.44 -18.77 35.28
C GLU A 18 -16.01 -19.27 33.89
N LEU A 19 -16.97 -19.64 33.04
CA LEU A 19 -16.71 -19.94 31.62
C LEU A 19 -16.44 -18.67 30.81
N LEU A 20 -17.20 -17.59 31.08
CA LEU A 20 -16.98 -16.28 30.45
C LEU A 20 -15.65 -15.67 30.88
N ASP A 21 -15.26 -15.80 32.14
CA ASP A 21 -13.97 -15.32 32.64
C ASP A 21 -12.81 -16.05 31.94
N ARG A 22 -12.88 -17.39 31.83
CA ARG A 22 -11.90 -18.18 31.09
C ARG A 22 -11.87 -17.91 29.58
N LEU A 23 -13.00 -17.52 28.97
CA LEU A 23 -13.07 -17.11 27.57
C LEU A 23 -12.50 -15.70 27.35
N ALA A 24 -12.74 -14.77 28.27
CA ALA A 24 -12.16 -13.43 28.24
C ALA A 24 -10.64 -13.48 28.42
N GLU A 25 -10.17 -14.30 29.36
CA GLU A 25 -8.75 -14.49 29.67
C GLU A 25 -8.00 -15.21 28.54
N ARG A 26 -8.64 -16.15 27.82
CA ARG A 26 -8.07 -16.75 26.59
C ARG A 26 -8.14 -15.82 25.39
N GLY A 27 -9.18 -14.98 25.28
CA GLY A 27 -9.36 -14.03 24.19
C GLY A 27 -8.33 -12.91 24.18
N THR A 28 -7.97 -12.39 25.36
CA THR A 28 -6.92 -11.37 25.52
C THR A 28 -5.53 -11.92 25.18
N ASP A 29 -5.24 -13.16 25.56
CA ASP A 29 -3.94 -13.80 25.30
C ASP A 29 -3.73 -14.12 23.80
N LEU A 30 -4.79 -14.56 23.11
CA LEU A 30 -4.81 -14.72 21.66
C LEU A 30 -4.66 -13.38 20.92
N ALA A 31 -5.30 -12.31 21.41
CA ALA A 31 -5.20 -10.98 20.80
C ALA A 31 -3.79 -10.38 20.96
N ALA A 32 -3.19 -10.51 22.14
CA ALA A 32 -1.81 -10.07 22.38
C ALA A 32 -0.81 -10.81 21.48
N THR A 33 -0.97 -12.13 21.35
CA THR A 33 -0.13 -12.97 20.48
C THR A 33 -0.29 -12.60 19.00
N ARG A 34 -1.53 -12.41 18.52
CA ARG A 34 -1.77 -11.97 17.15
C ARG A 34 -1.28 -10.55 16.88
N PHE A 35 -1.29 -9.67 17.87
CA PHE A 35 -0.73 -8.32 17.71
C PHE A 35 0.80 -8.35 17.58
N LEU A 36 1.48 -9.19 18.34
CA LEU A 36 2.92 -9.40 18.21
C LEU A 36 3.29 -9.99 16.84
N MET A 37 2.57 -11.03 16.40
CA MET A 37 2.77 -11.64 15.07
C MET A 37 2.42 -10.69 13.93
N ALA A 38 1.30 -9.95 14.03
CA ALA A 38 0.91 -8.97 13.03
C ALA A 38 1.94 -7.85 12.93
N ARG A 39 2.51 -7.37 14.04
CA ARG A 39 3.59 -6.38 13.99
C ARG A 39 4.84 -6.94 13.30
N THR A 40 5.24 -8.16 13.59
CA THR A 40 6.42 -8.77 12.94
C THR A 40 6.19 -9.02 11.46
N GLU A 41 5.00 -9.52 11.09
CA GLU A 41 4.63 -9.78 9.71
C GLU A 41 4.51 -8.46 8.93
N LEU A 42 3.85 -7.45 9.50
CA LEU A 42 3.79 -6.10 8.93
C LEU A 42 5.20 -5.51 8.73
N ALA A 43 6.10 -5.64 9.70
CA ALA A 43 7.46 -5.13 9.57
C ALA A 43 8.22 -5.82 8.42
N GLN A 44 8.10 -7.15 8.29
CA GLN A 44 8.71 -7.90 7.20
C GLN A 44 8.10 -7.54 5.83
N ASP A 45 6.77 -7.43 5.75
CA ASP A 45 6.07 -7.04 4.53
C ASP A 45 6.44 -5.62 4.11
N LEU A 46 6.51 -4.70 5.08
CA LEU A 46 6.93 -3.32 4.86
C LEU A 46 8.36 -3.26 4.37
N GLU A 47 9.31 -3.95 5.00
CA GLU A 47 10.73 -3.89 4.61
C GLU A 47 10.94 -4.34 3.15
N VAL A 48 10.31 -5.45 2.74
CA VAL A 48 10.43 -5.96 1.37
C VAL A 48 9.77 -4.99 0.37
N ARG A 49 8.60 -4.42 0.70
CA ARG A 49 7.92 -3.44 -0.15
C ARG A 49 8.70 -2.13 -0.24
N PHE A 50 9.21 -1.62 0.88
CA PHE A 50 10.02 -0.40 0.95
C PHE A 50 11.30 -0.54 0.13
N ARG A 51 12.02 -1.65 0.25
CA ARG A 51 13.25 -1.87 -0.52
C ARG A 51 12.99 -1.83 -2.03
N ARG A 52 11.88 -2.42 -2.49
CA ARG A 52 11.48 -2.37 -3.91
C ARG A 52 11.13 -0.95 -4.35
N ILE A 53 10.36 -0.22 -3.55
CA ILE A 53 10.00 1.17 -3.83
C ILE A 53 11.24 2.07 -3.86
N ALA A 54 12.16 1.91 -2.89
CA ALA A 54 13.38 2.70 -2.80
C ALA A 54 14.28 2.51 -4.02
N LEU A 55 14.43 1.26 -4.50
CA LEU A 55 15.23 0.98 -5.69
C LEU A 55 14.61 1.59 -6.96
N VAL A 56 13.29 1.49 -7.13
CA VAL A 56 12.57 2.13 -8.25
C VAL A 56 12.68 3.65 -8.17
N ALA A 57 12.50 4.24 -6.99
CA ALA A 57 12.63 5.68 -6.79
C ALA A 57 14.05 6.17 -7.10
N GLY A 58 15.07 5.44 -6.62
CA GLY A 58 16.47 5.75 -6.91
C GLY A 58 16.80 5.65 -8.40
N ALA A 59 16.32 4.59 -9.08
CA ALA A 59 16.49 4.43 -10.52
C ALA A 59 15.80 5.56 -11.30
N MET A 60 14.57 5.92 -10.91
CA MET A 60 13.83 7.02 -11.53
C MET A 60 14.58 8.34 -11.40
N LEU A 61 15.17 8.61 -10.23
CA LEU A 61 15.98 9.80 -9.98
C LEU A 61 17.21 9.84 -10.89
N LEU A 62 17.94 8.73 -11.01
CA LEU A 62 19.09 8.62 -11.91
C LEU A 62 18.71 8.83 -13.38
N VAL A 63 17.58 8.29 -13.83
CA VAL A 63 17.09 8.51 -15.19
C VAL A 63 16.75 9.98 -15.43
N VAL A 64 16.12 10.65 -14.47
CA VAL A 64 15.81 12.09 -14.56
C VAL A 64 17.09 12.92 -14.66
N PHE A 65 18.07 12.67 -13.80
CA PHE A 65 19.36 13.36 -13.87
C PHE A 65 20.11 13.07 -15.17
N GLY A 66 20.14 11.80 -15.61
CA GLY A 66 20.74 11.41 -16.87
C GLY A 66 20.12 12.14 -18.06
N LEU A 67 18.80 12.29 -18.08
CA LEU A 67 18.09 13.04 -19.12
C LEU A 67 18.46 14.53 -19.10
N GLN A 68 18.61 15.15 -17.92
CA GLN A 68 19.07 16.54 -17.80
C GLN A 68 20.49 16.70 -18.35
N PHE A 69 21.42 15.80 -18.00
CA PHE A 69 22.77 15.83 -18.55
C PHE A 69 22.80 15.64 -20.05
N LEU A 70 21.91 14.79 -20.60
CA LEU A 70 21.80 14.59 -22.05
C LEU A 70 21.32 15.86 -22.77
N VAL A 71 20.33 16.57 -22.20
CA VAL A 71 19.85 17.85 -22.71
C VAL A 71 20.96 18.90 -22.68
N VAL A 72 21.69 19.03 -21.57
CA VAL A 72 22.83 19.95 -21.45
C VAL A 72 23.94 19.60 -22.45
N SER A 73 24.27 18.32 -22.60
CA SER A 73 25.26 17.84 -23.56
C SER A 73 24.87 18.16 -25.00
N GLY A 74 23.60 17.91 -25.37
CA GLY A 74 23.07 18.27 -26.70
C GLY A 74 23.11 19.77 -26.95
N PHE A 75 22.75 20.58 -25.95
CA PHE A 75 22.88 22.04 -26.01
C PHE A 75 24.32 22.49 -26.24
N LEU A 76 25.28 21.96 -25.47
CA LEU A 76 26.69 22.31 -25.58
C LEU A 76 27.25 21.90 -26.95
N ALA A 77 26.88 20.71 -27.45
CA ALA A 77 27.26 20.24 -28.78
C ALA A 77 26.72 21.17 -29.87
N LEU A 78 25.44 21.54 -29.82
CA LEU A 78 24.84 22.46 -30.80
C LEU A 78 25.43 23.88 -30.72
N ALA A 79 25.78 24.33 -29.52
CA ALA A 79 26.42 25.62 -29.30
C ALA A 79 27.82 25.72 -29.91
N THR A 80 28.45 24.61 -30.32
CA THR A 80 29.71 24.64 -31.07
C THR A 80 29.53 25.02 -32.55
N VAL A 81 28.34 24.81 -33.11
CA VAL A 81 28.03 25.04 -34.53
C VAL A 81 27.10 26.24 -34.74
N LEU A 82 26.30 26.58 -33.74
CA LEU A 82 25.32 27.68 -33.75
C LEU A 82 25.58 28.64 -32.59
N ALA A 83 25.05 29.86 -32.68
CA ALA A 83 25.02 30.77 -31.54
C ALA A 83 24.27 30.13 -30.36
N GLY A 84 24.79 30.31 -29.13
CA GLY A 84 24.24 29.66 -27.94
C GLY A 84 22.75 29.91 -27.71
N TRP A 85 22.24 31.10 -28.08
CA TRP A 85 20.80 31.40 -27.98
C TRP A 85 19.95 30.58 -28.96
N LEU A 86 20.44 30.31 -30.18
CA LEU A 86 19.76 29.44 -31.15
C LEU A 86 19.75 27.99 -30.66
N ALA A 87 20.90 27.52 -30.15
CA ALA A 87 21.02 26.18 -29.58
C ALA A 87 20.01 25.97 -28.43
N ALA A 88 19.85 26.96 -27.56
CA ALA A 88 18.90 26.91 -26.45
C ALA A 88 17.45 26.78 -26.95
N LEU A 89 17.06 27.56 -27.97
CA LEU A 89 15.73 27.49 -28.56
C LEU A 89 15.45 26.14 -29.22
N VAL A 90 16.41 25.60 -29.98
CA VAL A 90 16.23 24.30 -30.66
C VAL A 90 16.09 23.16 -29.65
N VAL A 91 16.97 23.12 -28.64
CA VAL A 91 16.95 22.05 -27.63
C VAL A 91 15.68 22.12 -26.78
N SER A 92 15.27 23.33 -26.36
CA SER A 92 14.04 23.51 -25.59
C SER A 92 12.79 23.17 -26.41
N ALA A 93 12.72 23.56 -27.69
CA ALA A 93 11.63 23.18 -28.58
C ALA A 93 11.54 21.66 -28.74
N ALA A 94 12.67 20.98 -28.97
CA ALA A 94 12.71 19.53 -29.08
C ALA A 94 12.25 18.83 -27.78
N ALA A 95 12.70 19.33 -26.62
CA ALA A 95 12.30 18.81 -25.32
C ALA A 95 10.79 19.00 -25.05
N LEU A 96 10.22 20.15 -25.43
CA LEU A 96 8.78 20.41 -25.31
C LEU A 96 7.95 19.47 -26.19
N ILE A 97 8.37 19.23 -27.43
CA ILE A 97 7.70 18.29 -28.35
C ILE A 97 7.74 16.87 -27.77
N ALA A 98 8.91 16.43 -27.31
CA ALA A 98 9.06 15.12 -26.67
C ALA A 98 8.19 15.00 -25.40
N GLY A 99 8.17 16.03 -24.56
CA GLY A 99 7.33 16.08 -23.36
C GLY A 99 5.84 16.03 -23.68
N ALA A 100 5.39 16.76 -24.69
CA ALA A 100 4.00 16.74 -25.14
C ALA A 100 3.59 15.35 -25.66
N ALA A 101 4.44 14.71 -26.48
CA ALA A 101 4.22 13.35 -26.96
C ALA A 101 4.14 12.33 -25.80
N LEU A 102 5.01 12.47 -24.80
CA LEU A 102 5.02 11.59 -23.63
C LEU A 102 3.77 11.79 -22.76
N LEU A 103 3.29 13.03 -22.60
CA LEU A 103 2.03 13.33 -21.90
C LEU A 103 0.82 12.71 -22.62
N LEU A 104 0.79 12.82 -23.95
CA LEU A 104 -0.25 12.20 -24.78
C LEU A 104 -0.24 10.67 -24.64
N ALA A 105 0.94 10.05 -24.64
CA ALA A 105 1.08 8.61 -24.41
C ALA A 105 0.64 8.21 -22.99
N ALA A 106 1.09 8.95 -21.97
CA ALA A 106 0.77 8.71 -20.57
C ALA A 106 -0.73 8.84 -20.25
N ARG A 107 -1.47 9.64 -21.00
CA ARG A 107 -2.94 9.78 -20.84
C ARG A 107 -3.67 8.43 -20.96
N SER A 108 -3.17 7.51 -21.77
CA SER A 108 -3.73 6.16 -21.90
C SER A 108 -3.52 5.27 -20.66
N TRP A 109 -2.46 5.54 -19.88
CA TRP A 109 -2.13 4.80 -18.67
C TRP A 109 -2.93 5.29 -17.47
N VAL A 110 -3.19 6.60 -17.40
CA VAL A 110 -4.01 7.21 -16.33
C VAL A 110 -5.48 6.76 -16.42
N SER A 111 -5.95 6.35 -17.61
CA SER A 111 -7.29 5.79 -17.82
C SER A 111 -7.36 4.27 -17.60
N ALA A 112 -6.28 3.64 -17.13
CA ALA A 112 -6.18 2.19 -16.99
C ALA A 112 -7.07 1.59 -15.87
N PRO A 113 -7.46 0.29 -15.98
CA PRO A 113 -8.46 -0.37 -15.15
C PRO A 113 -8.14 -0.50 -13.65
N PHE A 114 -6.92 -0.14 -13.23
CA PHE A 114 -6.48 -0.23 -11.85
C PHE A 114 -7.32 0.66 -10.92
N LEU A 115 -7.64 1.87 -11.36
CA LEU A 115 -8.57 2.73 -10.61
C LEU A 115 -10.00 2.19 -10.66
N LYS A 116 -10.42 1.59 -11.79
CA LYS A 116 -11.79 1.08 -11.94
C LYS A 116 -12.09 -0.02 -10.93
N LYS A 117 -11.21 -1.01 -10.78
CA LYS A 117 -11.42 -2.11 -9.81
C LYS A 117 -11.48 -1.60 -8.37
N THR A 118 -10.60 -0.69 -7.98
CA THR A 118 -10.60 -0.09 -6.64
C THR A 118 -11.81 0.81 -6.40
N LEU A 119 -12.25 1.56 -7.41
CA LEU A 119 -13.48 2.37 -7.36
C LEU A 119 -14.75 1.50 -7.34
N GLU A 120 -14.75 0.35 -8.02
CA GLU A 120 -15.85 -0.62 -7.99
C GLU A 120 -16.01 -1.22 -6.60
N ALA A 121 -14.89 -1.65 -5.99
CA ALA A 121 -14.86 -2.18 -4.63
C ALA A 121 -15.32 -1.12 -3.60
N LEU A 122 -14.81 0.11 -3.67
CA LEU A 122 -15.26 1.22 -2.81
C LEU A 122 -16.76 1.54 -3.01
N ARG A 123 -17.27 1.44 -4.25
CA ARG A 123 -18.70 1.62 -4.52
C ARG A 123 -19.55 0.51 -3.93
N GLU A 124 -19.05 -0.73 -3.96
CA GLU A 124 -19.71 -1.88 -3.37
C GLU A 124 -19.78 -1.76 -1.84
N ASP A 125 -18.68 -1.36 -1.20
CA ASP A 125 -18.63 -1.09 0.24
C ASP A 125 -19.60 0.04 0.64
N LEU A 126 -19.67 1.12 -0.13
CA LEU A 126 -20.62 2.22 0.12
C LEU A 126 -22.08 1.79 -0.06
N ARG A 127 -22.37 0.88 -0.99
CA ARG A 127 -23.72 0.30 -1.15
C ARG A 127 -24.09 -0.57 0.05
N TRP A 128 -23.14 -1.36 0.54
CA TRP A 128 -23.35 -2.21 1.70
C TRP A 128 -23.63 -1.39 2.96
N ILE A 129 -22.84 -0.34 3.21
CA ILE A 129 -23.04 0.58 4.34
C ILE A 129 -24.40 1.31 4.25
N ARG A 130 -24.82 1.75 3.05
CA ARG A 130 -26.16 2.36 2.87
C ARG A 130 -27.31 1.42 3.16
N THR A 131 -27.11 0.12 2.99
CA THR A 131 -28.15 -0.89 3.26
C THR A 131 -28.30 -1.11 4.76
N LEU A 132 -27.23 -0.94 5.54
CA LEU A 132 -27.27 -1.02 7.01
C LEU A 132 -27.85 0.22 7.69
N LEU A 133 -27.85 1.37 7.00
CA LEU A 133 -28.37 2.64 7.50
C LEU A 133 -29.86 2.87 7.16
N LYS A 134 -30.55 1.84 6.67
CA LYS A 134 -31.95 1.88 6.25
C LYS A 134 -32.75 0.79 6.95
#